data_AF-A0A1X7E3B1-F1
#
_entry.id   AF-A0A1X7E3B1-F1
#
_cell.length_a   1.000
_cell.length_b   1.000
_cell.length_c   1.000
_cell.angle_alpha   90.00
_cell.angle_beta   90.00
_cell.angle_gamma   90.00
#
_symmetry.space_group_name_H-M   'P 1'
#
loop_
_entity.id
_entity.type
_entity.pdbx_description
1 polymer ?
#
loop_
_entity_poly.entity_id
_entity_poly.type
_entity_poly.pdbx_seq_one_letter_code
_entity_poly.pdbx_strand_id
1 'polypeptide(L)'
;MTSEPRPESTTPAPSERELVARVGEWVMSVLRTEPGWDTMLVEFKPQGGRVHLRVVENRDGSVIPGAAGPIKQDSPVLETIAQLQRSCAVPGRGSWFTASVSIAASGWPEPTLHTSASYNFRELPRPYADEGAYTGRDVLVQLTEFPRTQERTPLWALELADEAGVELPFAPTSEDDSHGDVHPRLRAAAEAFTREPGERTLAGALREALAGTVLLDISGSDLVPGEDGQPVGPQSHIRVQAVAQPDGGRALAVYTTAEQAREMFTRSNKNPDLAEPVLLRQRTSAMIEMVAQDTQYDEIVVDPASEHALRIPRQQIEWVGRSPHNEALKQALLDNAMADVLGALLNPNGYLMLGTRDEGENAIPVMVQPSEEGAAPDTLLVFTSAAEVAALDPALTVRSAPSRKILEFALESGAAAICLNAMAPVATLPTAQLREMLELVTQREQGGTSQPRD
;
A
#
# COMPACT_ATOMS: atom_id res chain seq x y z
N MET A 1 1.59 -0.06 53.30
CA MET A 1 1.37 1.09 52.40
C MET A 1 1.54 0.58 50.99
N THR A 2 0.45 0.13 50.40
CA THR A 2 0.34 -0.32 49.01
C THR A 2 0.18 0.93 48.14
N SER A 3 1.18 1.21 47.31
CA SER A 3 1.09 2.26 46.30
C SER A 3 0.21 1.76 45.16
N GLU A 4 -0.89 2.44 44.92
CA GLU A 4 -1.80 2.19 43.79
C GLU A 4 -1.08 2.39 42.45
N PRO A 5 -1.33 1.54 41.45
CA PRO A 5 -0.82 1.76 40.10
C PRO A 5 -1.53 2.97 39.47
N ARG A 6 -0.73 3.87 38.92
CA ARG A 6 -1.18 5.03 38.15
C ARG A 6 -2.01 4.54 36.95
N PRO A 7 -3.16 5.16 36.62
CA PRO A 7 -3.90 4.81 35.43
C PRO A 7 -3.04 5.13 34.20
N GLU A 8 -2.80 4.11 33.37
CA GLU A 8 -2.23 4.28 32.04
C GLU A 8 -3.14 5.22 31.24
N SER A 9 -2.55 6.28 30.71
CA SER A 9 -3.24 7.21 29.81
C SER A 9 -3.66 6.46 28.54
N THR A 10 -4.95 6.19 28.42
CA THR A 10 -5.62 5.51 27.30
C THR A 10 -5.77 6.39 26.05
N THR A 11 -4.81 7.27 25.78
CA THR A 11 -4.79 7.99 24.49
C THR A 11 -4.14 7.06 23.46
N PRO A 12 -4.84 6.64 22.40
CA PRO A 12 -4.24 5.85 21.34
C PRO A 12 -3.06 6.61 20.73
N ALA A 13 -2.01 5.89 20.36
CA ALA A 13 -0.87 6.48 19.66
C ALA A 13 -1.38 7.21 18.40
N PRO A 14 -0.86 8.42 18.10
CA PRO A 14 -1.30 9.17 16.93
C PRO A 14 -1.05 8.37 15.65
N SER A 15 -2.03 8.39 14.75
CA SER A 15 -1.92 7.73 13.45
C SER A 15 -0.86 8.42 12.58
N GLU A 16 -0.32 7.70 11.59
CA GLU A 16 0.62 8.26 10.61
C GLU A 16 0.05 9.53 9.95
N ARG A 17 -1.23 9.51 9.57
CA ARG A 17 -1.91 10.67 8.98
C ARG A 17 -1.91 11.89 9.89
N GLU A 18 -2.15 11.70 11.19
CA GLU A 18 -2.12 12.79 12.18
C GLU A 18 -0.71 13.33 12.39
N LEU A 19 0.30 12.45 12.39
CA LEU A 19 1.71 12.85 12.51
C LEU A 19 2.16 13.65 11.28
N VAL A 20 1.80 13.20 10.08
CA VAL A 20 2.10 13.91 8.81
C VAL A 20 1.40 15.27 8.77
N ALA A 21 0.13 15.34 9.19
CA ALA A 21 -0.59 16.61 9.28
C ALA A 21 0.10 17.59 10.25
N ARG A 22 0.49 17.13 11.44
CA ARG A 22 1.24 17.96 12.41
C ARG A 22 2.60 18.43 11.89
N VAL A 23 3.30 17.59 11.12
CA VAL A 23 4.55 17.99 10.45
C VAL A 23 4.26 19.08 9.42
N GLY A 24 3.22 18.92 8.60
CA GLY A 24 2.81 19.93 7.62
C GLY A 24 2.41 21.26 8.26
N GLU A 25 1.59 21.22 9.31
CA GLU A 25 1.22 22.41 10.11
C GLU A 25 2.46 23.11 10.69
N TRP A 26 3.41 22.34 11.23
CA TRP A 26 4.66 22.89 11.72
C TRP A 26 5.44 23.58 10.59
N VAL A 27 5.63 22.91 9.44
CA VAL A 27 6.32 23.50 8.28
C VAL A 27 5.71 24.86 7.93
N MET A 28 4.38 24.92 7.85
CA MET A 28 3.66 26.15 7.52
C MET A 28 3.79 27.23 8.60
N SER A 29 3.99 26.85 9.86
CA SER A 29 4.23 27.80 10.95
C SER A 29 5.63 28.42 10.94
N VAL A 30 6.64 27.70 10.44
CA VAL A 30 8.04 28.15 10.44
C VAL A 30 8.49 28.74 9.11
N LEU A 31 7.94 28.28 7.98
CA LEU A 31 8.27 28.83 6.68
C LEU A 31 7.48 30.11 6.43
N ARG A 32 8.21 31.19 6.12
CA ARG A 32 7.62 32.46 5.68
C ARG A 32 7.57 32.50 4.17
N THR A 33 6.72 31.66 3.58
CA THR A 33 6.51 31.64 2.12
C THR A 33 5.48 32.68 1.71
N GLU A 34 5.71 33.37 0.60
CA GLU A 34 4.69 34.23 0.00
C GLU A 34 3.52 33.39 -0.52
N PRO A 35 2.27 33.85 -0.37
CA PRO A 35 1.10 33.23 -0.98
C PRO A 35 1.25 32.97 -2.49
N GLY A 36 0.65 31.88 -2.98
CA GLY A 36 0.55 31.58 -4.42
C GLY A 36 1.42 30.42 -4.93
N TRP A 37 1.93 29.54 -4.07
CA TRP A 37 2.56 28.27 -4.48
C TRP A 37 1.51 27.14 -4.58
N ASP A 38 1.81 26.13 -5.39
CA ASP A 38 0.90 25.00 -5.67
C ASP A 38 1.20 23.81 -4.78
N THR A 39 2.47 23.42 -4.70
CA THR A 39 2.94 22.32 -3.84
C THR A 39 4.29 22.65 -3.21
N MET A 40 4.52 22.06 -2.05
CA MET A 40 5.78 22.14 -1.33
C MET A 40 6.20 20.74 -0.89
N LEU A 41 7.39 20.32 -1.31
CA LEU A 41 8.02 19.08 -0.86
C LEU A 41 9.03 19.39 0.23
N VAL A 42 8.85 18.75 1.38
CA VAL A 42 9.72 18.92 2.54
C VAL A 42 10.32 17.58 2.89
N GLU A 43 11.63 17.45 2.74
CA GLU A 43 12.33 16.21 3.02
C GLU A 43 13.06 16.29 4.35
N PHE A 44 13.03 15.19 5.09
CA PHE A 44 13.61 15.03 6.41
C PHE A 44 14.63 13.89 6.41
N LYS A 45 15.77 14.14 7.04
CA LYS A 45 16.88 13.18 7.11
C LYS A 45 17.57 13.23 8.48
N PRO A 46 17.44 12.20 9.33
CA PRO A 46 18.26 12.02 10.52
C PRO A 46 19.71 11.72 10.13
N GLN A 47 20.66 12.59 10.51
CA GLN A 47 22.09 12.46 10.25
C GLN A 47 22.88 13.22 11.32
N GLY A 48 24.01 12.67 11.78
CA GLY A 48 24.91 13.34 12.72
C GLY A 48 24.27 13.71 14.06
N GLY A 49 23.27 12.95 14.52
CA GLY A 49 22.51 13.25 15.74
C GLY A 49 21.56 14.44 15.62
N ARG A 50 21.23 14.87 14.40
CA ARG A 50 20.26 15.93 14.09
C ARG A 50 19.30 15.47 13.01
N VAL A 51 18.17 16.16 12.89
CA VAL A 51 17.28 16.02 11.73
C VAL A 51 17.53 17.19 10.80
N HIS A 52 17.91 16.89 9.57
CA HIS A 52 18.09 17.84 8.48
C HIS A 52 16.80 17.94 7.69
N LEU A 53 16.49 19.15 7.22
CA LEU A 53 15.35 19.42 6.36
C LEU A 53 15.82 19.98 5.00
N ARG A 54 15.06 19.72 3.95
CA ARG A 54 15.15 20.41 2.66
C ARG A 54 13.76 20.73 2.14
N VAL A 55 13.54 21.98 1.76
CA VAL A 55 12.28 22.45 1.17
C VAL A 55 12.48 22.65 -0.32
N VAL A 56 11.51 22.21 -1.10
CA VAL A 56 11.39 22.47 -2.53
C VAL A 56 9.97 22.97 -2.78
N GLU A 57 9.84 24.17 -3.32
CA GLU A 57 8.56 24.77 -3.66
C GLU A 57 8.28 24.58 -5.16
N ASN A 58 7.02 24.36 -5.51
CA ASN A 58 6.56 24.43 -6.89
C ASN A 58 5.54 25.56 -7.00
N ARG A 59 5.82 26.49 -7.92
CA ARG A 59 4.98 27.65 -8.22
C ARG A 59 4.82 27.77 -9.72
N ASP A 60 3.59 27.68 -10.21
CA ASP A 60 3.25 27.78 -11.62
C ASP A 60 4.08 26.82 -12.50
N GLY A 61 4.30 25.59 -12.00
CA GLY A 61 5.12 24.56 -12.67
C GLY A 61 6.65 24.77 -12.59
N SER A 62 7.11 25.81 -11.89
CA SER A 62 8.54 26.07 -11.66
C SER A 62 8.99 25.55 -10.30
N VAL A 63 10.03 24.71 -10.29
CA VAL A 63 10.65 24.17 -9.07
C VAL A 63 11.66 25.17 -8.51
N ILE A 64 11.38 25.68 -7.31
CA ILE A 64 12.17 26.67 -6.60
C ILE A 64 12.80 26.01 -5.36
N PRO A 65 14.14 25.90 -5.27
CA PRO A 65 14.79 25.42 -4.06
C PRO A 65 14.52 26.34 -2.87
N GLY A 66 14.07 25.77 -1.77
CA GLY A 66 13.80 26.48 -0.51
C GLY A 66 14.91 26.31 0.52
N ALA A 67 14.54 26.40 1.79
CA ALA A 67 15.47 26.25 2.92
C ALA A 67 16.04 24.82 3.00
N ALA A 68 17.33 24.70 3.29
CA ALA A 68 17.98 23.43 3.59
C ALA A 68 18.92 23.58 4.80
N GLY A 69 18.91 22.62 5.72
CA GLY A 69 19.78 22.64 6.89
C GLY A 69 19.20 21.91 8.11
N PRO A 70 19.91 21.93 9.26
CA PRO A 70 19.46 21.25 10.46
C PRO A 70 18.26 21.96 11.12
N ILE A 71 17.29 21.17 11.57
CA ILE A 71 16.23 21.64 12.46
C ILE A 71 16.85 21.99 13.83
N LYS A 72 16.40 23.09 14.44
CA LYS A 72 16.84 23.49 15.78
C LYS A 72 16.51 22.40 16.81
N GLN A 73 17.43 22.12 17.73
CA GLN A 73 17.32 21.01 18.69
C GLN A 73 16.14 21.14 19.67
N ASP A 74 15.65 22.34 19.89
CA ASP A 74 14.48 22.64 20.73
C ASP A 74 13.16 22.71 19.93
N SER A 75 13.19 22.37 18.63
CA SER A 75 12.00 22.42 17.78
C SER A 75 10.99 21.34 18.20
N PRO A 76 9.70 21.69 18.41
CA PRO A 76 8.68 20.74 18.83
C PRO A 76 8.40 19.65 17.77
N VAL A 77 8.75 19.87 16.51
CA VAL A 77 8.55 18.88 15.43
C VAL A 77 9.46 17.66 15.55
N LEU A 78 10.59 17.76 16.27
CA LEU A 78 11.55 16.66 16.36
C LEU A 78 10.92 15.41 16.98
N GLU A 79 10.11 15.58 18.03
CA GLU A 79 9.39 14.46 18.64
C GLU A 79 8.32 13.91 17.67
N THR A 80 7.62 14.75 16.92
CA THR A 80 6.66 14.31 15.90
C THR A 80 7.34 13.50 14.79
N ILE A 81 8.51 13.92 14.32
CA ILE A 81 9.31 13.19 13.32
C ILE A 81 9.81 11.86 13.88
N ALA A 82 10.27 11.83 15.13
CA ALA A 82 10.68 10.59 15.80
C ALA A 82 9.49 9.64 16.02
N GLN A 83 8.30 10.16 16.34
CA GLN A 83 7.07 9.36 16.39
C GLN A 83 6.68 8.83 15.02
N LEU A 84 6.82 9.63 13.97
CA LEU A 84 6.56 9.23 12.59
C LEU A 84 7.54 8.12 12.14
N GLN A 85 8.81 8.25 12.50
CA GLN A 85 9.81 7.22 12.22
C GLN A 85 9.51 5.92 12.97
N ARG A 86 9.11 6.00 14.23
CA ARG A 86 8.66 4.83 15.01
C ARG A 86 7.38 4.21 14.47
N SER A 87 6.41 4.99 14.03
CA SER A 87 5.15 4.45 13.48
C SER A 87 5.36 3.70 12.15
N CYS A 88 6.41 4.05 11.41
CA CYS A 88 6.78 3.37 10.17
C CYS A 88 7.78 2.22 10.36
N ALA A 89 8.27 2.01 11.59
CA ALA A 89 9.23 0.97 11.88
C ALA A 89 8.57 -0.41 11.84
N VAL A 90 9.19 -1.34 11.13
CA VAL A 90 8.76 -2.74 11.12
C VAL A 90 9.88 -3.58 11.73
N PRO A 91 9.60 -4.44 12.72
CA PRO A 91 10.58 -5.38 13.27
C PRO A 91 11.36 -6.10 12.15
N GLY A 92 12.68 -6.18 12.30
CA GLY A 92 13.58 -6.79 11.31
C GLY A 92 13.73 -6.07 9.96
N ARG A 93 12.92 -5.06 9.64
CA ARG A 93 13.03 -4.25 8.41
C ARG A 93 13.45 -2.80 8.69
N GLY A 94 13.41 -2.39 9.95
CA GLY A 94 13.75 -1.05 10.40
C GLY A 94 12.73 0.00 9.96
N SER A 95 13.13 1.27 10.05
CA SER A 95 12.36 2.41 9.58
C SER A 95 13.03 3.09 8.39
N TRP A 96 12.43 4.16 7.88
CA TRP A 96 12.94 4.93 6.75
C TRP A 96 14.25 5.68 7.10
N PHE A 97 15.07 5.94 6.08
CA PHE A 97 16.27 6.77 6.17
C PHE A 97 15.99 8.24 5.83
N THR A 98 15.04 8.49 4.92
CA THR A 98 14.49 9.83 4.65
C THR A 98 12.98 9.77 4.52
N ALA A 99 12.30 10.84 4.93
CA ALA A 99 10.87 11.03 4.75
C ALA A 99 10.63 12.29 3.92
N SER A 100 9.62 12.28 3.05
CA SER A 100 9.25 13.44 2.23
C SER A 100 7.79 13.75 2.46
N VAL A 101 7.48 14.95 2.94
CA VAL A 101 6.12 15.44 3.17
C VAL A 101 5.77 16.40 2.03
N SER A 102 4.71 16.11 1.30
CA SER A 102 4.15 17.01 0.29
C SER A 102 2.98 17.78 0.89
N ILE A 103 3.00 19.09 0.72
CA ILE A 103 1.95 20.01 1.14
C ILE A 103 1.39 20.66 -0.13
N ALA A 104 0.13 20.44 -0.43
CA ALA A 104 -0.56 21.11 -1.53
C ALA A 104 -1.47 22.22 -0.97
N ALA A 105 -1.50 23.37 -1.62
CA ALA A 105 -2.35 24.51 -1.24
C ALA A 105 -3.34 24.85 -2.35
N SER A 106 -4.59 25.11 -1.99
CA SER A 106 -5.64 25.56 -2.92
C SER A 106 -6.51 26.64 -2.29
N GLY A 107 -6.92 27.65 -3.05
CA GLY A 107 -7.86 28.67 -2.57
C GLY A 107 -7.22 29.91 -1.91
N TRP A 108 -6.02 30.30 -2.35
CA TRP A 108 -5.36 31.53 -1.89
C TRP A 108 -6.29 32.77 -1.92
N PRO A 109 -6.18 33.72 -0.96
CA PRO A 109 -5.09 33.89 0.00
C PRO A 109 -5.19 33.06 1.30
N GLU A 110 -6.32 32.39 1.54
CA GLU A 110 -6.55 31.52 2.71
C GLU A 110 -6.65 30.06 2.25
N PRO A 111 -5.53 29.39 1.96
CA PRO A 111 -5.55 28.10 1.29
C PRO A 111 -6.01 26.97 2.22
N THR A 112 -6.78 26.03 1.67
CA THR A 112 -6.92 24.68 2.22
C THR A 112 -5.63 23.91 1.93
N LEU A 113 -5.10 23.25 2.97
CA LEU A 113 -3.86 22.49 2.89
C LEU A 113 -4.12 20.99 2.88
N HIS A 114 -3.47 20.28 1.96
CA HIS A 114 -3.47 18.82 1.92
C HIS A 114 -2.06 18.29 2.10
N THR A 115 -1.86 17.42 3.10
CA THR A 115 -0.56 16.85 3.43
C THR A 115 -0.52 15.36 3.11
N SER A 116 0.53 14.92 2.43
CA SER A 116 0.84 13.50 2.22
C SER A 116 2.33 13.24 2.51
N ALA A 117 2.69 11.99 2.72
CA ALA A 117 4.08 11.61 2.97
C ALA A 117 4.50 10.40 2.14
N SER A 118 5.79 10.36 1.80
CA SER A 118 6.47 9.19 1.26
C SER A 118 7.75 8.95 2.05
N TYR A 119 8.23 7.71 2.03
CA TYR A 119 9.38 7.31 2.83
C TYR A 119 10.35 6.48 2.01
N ASN A 120 11.63 6.75 2.19
CA ASN A 120 12.69 5.99 1.57
C ASN A 120 13.33 5.05 2.61
N PHE A 121 13.17 3.75 2.39
CA PHE A 121 13.72 2.70 3.25
C PHE A 121 15.00 2.07 2.70
N ARG A 122 15.41 2.42 1.48
CA ARG A 122 16.38 1.62 0.71
C ARG A 122 17.48 2.41 0.06
N GLU A 123 17.22 3.61 -0.42
CA GLU A 123 18.19 4.41 -1.16
C GLU A 123 19.08 5.19 -0.20
N LEU A 124 20.34 5.37 -0.58
CA LEU A 124 21.31 6.19 0.14
C LEU A 124 20.80 7.64 0.26
N PRO A 125 20.71 8.21 1.48
CA PRO A 125 20.31 9.60 1.67
C PRO A 125 21.25 10.58 0.97
N ARG A 126 20.68 11.50 0.19
CA ARG A 126 21.46 12.54 -0.51
C ARG A 126 21.82 13.69 0.45
N PRO A 127 22.92 14.42 0.23
CA PRO A 127 23.17 15.68 0.91
C PRO A 127 22.10 16.72 0.58
N TYR A 128 21.66 17.47 1.60
CA TYR A 128 20.74 18.59 1.48
C TYR A 128 21.48 19.92 1.47
N ALA A 129 22.52 20.05 2.30
CA ALA A 129 23.35 21.25 2.41
C ALA A 129 24.80 20.86 2.74
N ASP A 130 25.37 21.42 3.81
CA ASP A 130 26.78 21.32 4.22
C ASP A 130 27.05 20.18 5.22
N GLU A 131 26.05 19.34 5.53
CA GLU A 131 26.19 18.25 6.51
C GLU A 131 27.07 17.08 6.05
N GLY A 132 27.47 17.08 4.78
CA GLY A 132 28.28 16.02 4.17
C GLY A 132 27.48 14.77 3.80
N ALA A 133 28.20 13.77 3.28
CA ALA A 133 27.61 12.49 2.89
C ALA A 133 27.17 11.67 4.12
N TYR A 134 26.18 10.80 3.92
CA TYR A 134 25.75 9.83 4.93
C TYR A 134 26.90 8.87 5.24
N THR A 135 27.15 8.57 6.52
CA THR A 135 28.31 7.79 6.96
C THR A 135 27.93 6.46 7.62
N GLY A 136 28.89 5.54 7.76
CA GLY A 136 28.68 4.28 8.49
C GLY A 136 28.26 4.49 9.96
N ARG A 137 28.65 5.61 10.59
CA ARG A 137 28.18 5.97 11.94
C ARG A 137 26.70 6.38 11.95
N ASP A 138 26.22 7.04 10.89
CA ASP A 138 24.80 7.37 10.76
C ASP A 138 23.96 6.10 10.57
N VAL A 139 24.47 5.15 9.77
CA VAL A 139 23.87 3.81 9.61
C VAL A 139 23.80 3.09 10.96
N LEU A 140 24.89 3.09 11.72
CA LEU A 140 24.92 2.48 13.06
C LEU A 140 23.86 3.08 13.98
N VAL A 141 23.73 4.41 14.04
CA VAL A 141 22.70 5.07 14.85
C VAL A 141 21.30 4.64 14.39
N GLN A 142 21.04 4.62 13.08
CA GLN A 142 19.74 4.24 12.54
C GLN A 142 19.38 2.79 12.86
N LEU A 143 20.32 1.84 12.68
CA LEU A 143 20.08 0.42 12.96
C LEU A 143 20.05 0.11 14.45
N THR A 144 20.69 0.92 15.29
CA THR A 144 20.58 0.79 16.75
C THR A 144 19.17 1.12 17.22
N GLU A 145 18.54 2.15 16.63
CA GLU A 145 17.18 2.56 17.00
C GLU A 145 16.11 1.74 16.26
N PHE A 146 16.35 1.39 15.00
CA PHE A 146 15.45 0.63 14.13
C PHE A 146 16.17 -0.58 13.51
N PRO A 147 16.42 -1.65 14.30
CA PRO A 147 17.16 -2.82 13.84
C PRO A 147 16.58 -3.44 12.57
N ARG A 148 17.51 -3.86 11.70
CA ARG A 148 17.23 -4.58 10.46
C ARG A 148 17.90 -5.94 10.51
N THR A 149 17.32 -6.94 9.87
CA THR A 149 18.08 -8.15 9.55
C THR A 149 19.18 -7.81 8.54
N GLN A 150 20.21 -8.64 8.48
CA GLN A 150 21.29 -8.46 7.52
C GLN A 150 20.76 -8.44 6.08
N GLU A 151 19.79 -9.29 5.74
CA GLU A 151 19.17 -9.38 4.42
C GLU A 151 18.36 -8.14 4.02
N ARG A 152 17.78 -7.43 4.99
CA ARG A 152 16.98 -6.21 4.77
C ARG A 152 17.80 -4.93 4.85
N THR A 153 19.09 -5.04 5.16
CA THR A 153 20.02 -3.91 5.19
C THR A 153 20.53 -3.65 3.77
N PRO A 154 20.36 -2.44 3.22
CA PRO A 154 20.84 -2.13 1.88
C PRO A 154 22.36 -2.32 1.74
N LEU A 155 22.82 -2.74 0.55
CA LEU A 155 24.25 -3.00 0.32
C LEU A 155 25.14 -1.79 0.64
N TRP A 156 24.74 -0.58 0.22
CA TRP A 156 25.49 0.63 0.52
C TRP A 156 25.64 0.89 2.03
N ALA A 157 24.69 0.45 2.85
CA ALA A 157 24.74 0.63 4.30
C ALA A 157 25.75 -0.33 4.94
N LEU A 158 25.86 -1.55 4.40
CA LEU A 158 26.88 -2.52 4.77
C LEU A 158 28.28 -2.02 4.38
N GLU A 159 28.43 -1.51 3.15
CA GLU A 159 29.70 -0.95 2.64
C GLU A 159 30.17 0.24 3.50
N LEU A 160 29.29 1.19 3.80
CA LEU A 160 29.62 2.33 4.66
C LEU A 160 30.02 1.91 6.09
N ALA A 161 29.39 0.86 6.64
CA ALA A 161 29.73 0.35 7.96
C ALA A 161 31.11 -0.33 7.97
N ASP A 162 31.42 -1.13 6.94
CA ASP A 162 32.73 -1.76 6.76
C ASP A 162 33.84 -0.71 6.61
N GLU A 163 33.64 0.29 5.74
CA GLU A 163 34.57 1.40 5.56
C GLU A 163 34.82 2.19 6.86
N ALA A 164 33.79 2.34 7.70
CA ALA A 164 33.87 3.01 8.99
C ALA A 164 34.42 2.11 10.11
N GLY A 165 34.60 0.80 9.86
CA GLY A 165 35.03 -0.18 10.85
C GLY A 165 34.03 -0.34 12.01
N VAL A 166 32.73 -0.23 11.73
CA VAL A 166 31.66 -0.36 12.75
C VAL A 166 30.84 -1.62 12.53
N GLU A 167 30.50 -2.30 13.62
CA GLU A 167 29.64 -3.48 13.60
C GLU A 167 28.18 -3.05 13.73
N LEU A 168 27.32 -3.51 12.81
CA LEU A 168 25.91 -3.16 12.77
C LEU A 168 25.09 -4.11 13.67
N PRO A 169 24.15 -3.59 14.49
CA PRO A 169 23.29 -4.41 15.34
C PRO A 169 22.16 -5.00 14.49
N PHE A 170 22.41 -6.14 13.84
CA PHE A 170 21.37 -6.81 13.09
C PHE A 170 20.31 -7.42 14.03
N ALA A 171 19.05 -7.21 13.68
CA ALA A 171 17.94 -7.95 14.26
C ALA A 171 18.08 -9.44 13.90
N PRO A 172 17.66 -10.37 14.78
CA PRO A 172 17.54 -11.78 14.40
C PRO A 172 16.57 -11.92 13.22
N THR A 173 16.81 -12.89 12.33
CA THR A 173 15.95 -13.11 11.16
C THR A 173 14.49 -13.37 11.53
N SER A 174 14.23 -13.89 12.74
CA SER A 174 12.89 -14.06 13.29
C SER A 174 12.15 -12.74 13.55
N GLU A 175 12.85 -11.62 13.78
CA GLU A 175 12.18 -10.33 13.95
C GLU A 175 11.68 -9.75 12.63
N ASP A 176 12.21 -10.17 11.47
CA ASP A 176 11.56 -9.93 10.19
C ASP A 176 10.41 -10.94 9.98
N ASP A 177 9.47 -10.97 10.93
CA ASP A 177 8.27 -11.83 10.98
C ASP A 177 7.35 -11.69 9.76
N SER A 178 7.69 -10.81 8.83
CA SER A 178 7.13 -10.78 7.48
C SER A 178 7.58 -11.93 6.57
N HIS A 179 8.49 -12.79 7.03
CA HIS A 179 8.62 -14.14 6.50
C HIS A 179 7.43 -15.04 6.90
N GLY A 180 6.70 -14.67 7.95
CA GLY A 180 5.39 -15.21 8.28
C GLY A 180 4.33 -14.64 7.36
N ASP A 181 4.14 -13.32 7.34
CA ASP A 181 3.00 -12.65 6.70
C ASP A 181 3.20 -12.28 5.24
N VAL A 182 2.47 -12.94 4.33
CA VAL A 182 2.46 -12.59 2.90
C VAL A 182 1.30 -11.67 2.50
N HIS A 183 0.22 -11.63 3.31
CA HIS A 183 -0.97 -10.80 3.03
C HIS A 183 -1.66 -10.26 4.30
N PRO A 184 -1.07 -9.24 4.96
CA PRO A 184 -1.60 -8.73 6.22
C PRO A 184 -3.00 -8.10 6.08
N ARG A 185 -3.33 -7.50 4.92
CA ARG A 185 -4.65 -6.89 4.70
C ARG A 185 -5.75 -7.93 4.52
N LEU A 186 -5.47 -9.02 3.80
CA LEU A 186 -6.42 -10.13 3.66
C LEU A 186 -6.65 -10.81 5.02
N ARG A 187 -5.61 -10.95 5.86
CA ARG A 187 -5.79 -11.47 7.23
C ARG A 187 -6.70 -10.58 8.06
N ALA A 188 -6.42 -9.28 8.10
CA ALA A 188 -7.26 -8.33 8.84
C ALA A 188 -8.71 -8.33 8.33
N ALA A 189 -8.93 -8.54 7.03
CA ALA A 189 -10.26 -8.67 6.44
C ALA A 189 -10.96 -9.99 6.85
N ALA A 190 -10.23 -11.10 6.91
CA ALA A 190 -10.75 -12.37 7.42
C ALA A 190 -11.19 -12.25 8.89
N GLU A 191 -10.37 -11.64 9.75
CA GLU A 191 -10.70 -11.34 11.14
C GLU A 191 -11.93 -10.43 11.27
N ALA A 192 -12.03 -9.40 10.42
CA ALA A 192 -13.18 -8.50 10.41
C ALA A 192 -14.47 -9.23 10.01
N PHE A 193 -14.41 -10.13 9.01
CA PHE A 193 -15.54 -10.96 8.63
C PHE A 193 -15.97 -11.92 9.76
N THR A 194 -15.03 -12.55 10.45
CA THR A 194 -15.36 -13.43 11.60
C THR A 194 -16.07 -12.65 12.71
N ARG A 195 -15.64 -11.40 12.98
CA ARG A 195 -16.28 -10.53 13.98
C ARG A 195 -17.68 -10.06 13.57
N GLU A 196 -17.87 -9.73 12.30
CA GLU A 196 -19.14 -9.22 11.77
C GLU A 196 -19.42 -9.81 10.38
N PRO A 197 -19.97 -11.05 10.30
CA PRO A 197 -20.25 -11.67 9.01
C PRO A 197 -21.34 -10.93 8.24
N GLY A 198 -21.07 -10.59 6.98
CA GLY A 198 -22.03 -9.93 6.11
C GLY A 198 -21.49 -9.64 4.72
N GLU A 199 -22.35 -9.17 3.82
CA GLU A 199 -21.98 -8.86 2.43
C GLU A 199 -20.85 -7.83 2.36
N ARG A 200 -20.90 -6.80 3.21
CA ARG A 200 -19.91 -5.73 3.27
C ARG A 200 -18.53 -6.24 3.70
N THR A 201 -18.45 -7.04 4.76
CA THR A 201 -17.18 -7.58 5.27
C THR A 201 -16.62 -8.66 4.33
N LEU A 202 -17.48 -9.44 3.67
CA LEU A 202 -17.07 -10.38 2.62
C LEU A 202 -16.50 -9.64 1.40
N ALA A 203 -17.17 -8.57 0.95
CA ALA A 203 -16.63 -7.69 -0.09
C ALA A 203 -15.31 -7.05 0.34
N GLY A 204 -15.17 -6.72 1.63
CA GLY A 204 -13.94 -6.28 2.27
C GLY A 204 -12.79 -7.30 2.17
N ALA A 205 -13.08 -8.59 2.27
CA ALA A 205 -12.06 -9.62 2.02
C ALA A 205 -11.78 -9.81 0.52
N LEU A 206 -12.81 -9.78 -0.33
CA LEU A 206 -12.67 -9.91 -1.78
C LEU A 206 -11.83 -8.77 -2.39
N ARG A 207 -11.96 -7.53 -1.90
CA ARG A 207 -11.14 -6.40 -2.38
C ARG A 207 -9.65 -6.57 -2.05
N GLU A 208 -9.33 -7.21 -0.93
CA GLU A 208 -7.94 -7.52 -0.56
C GLU A 208 -7.43 -8.76 -1.30
N ALA A 209 -8.33 -9.68 -1.67
CA ALA A 209 -8.03 -10.86 -2.46
C ALA A 209 -7.71 -10.56 -3.95
N LEU A 210 -7.94 -9.34 -4.43
CA LEU A 210 -7.67 -8.93 -5.81
C LEU A 210 -6.24 -8.42 -6.05
N ALA A 211 -5.42 -8.29 -5.01
CA ALA A 211 -4.03 -7.86 -5.13
C ALA A 211 -3.17 -8.46 -4.02
N GLY A 212 -1.87 -8.17 -4.03
CA GLY A 212 -0.90 -8.76 -3.11
C GLY A 212 -0.57 -10.23 -3.43
N THR A 213 0.01 -10.91 -2.45
CA THR A 213 0.47 -12.30 -2.60
C THR A 213 0.03 -13.18 -1.45
N VAL A 214 -0.24 -14.44 -1.72
CA VAL A 214 -0.58 -15.47 -0.74
C VAL A 214 0.36 -16.67 -0.86
N LEU A 215 0.30 -17.57 0.11
CA LEU A 215 0.99 -18.85 0.07
C LEU A 215 0.00 -19.97 -0.25
N LEU A 216 0.43 -20.88 -1.09
CA LEU A 216 -0.24 -22.14 -1.39
C LEU A 216 0.64 -23.28 -0.91
N ASP A 217 0.06 -24.27 -0.26
CA ASP A 217 0.77 -25.50 0.07
C ASP A 217 0.82 -26.40 -1.17
N ILE A 218 2.03 -26.66 -1.66
CA ILE A 218 2.31 -27.49 -2.82
C ILE A 218 3.10 -28.75 -2.46
N SER A 219 3.09 -29.17 -1.18
CA SER A 219 3.85 -30.32 -0.67
C SER A 219 3.51 -31.66 -1.36
N GLY A 220 2.35 -31.73 -2.02
CA GLY A 220 1.94 -32.89 -2.82
C GLY A 220 2.40 -32.87 -4.28
N SER A 221 3.24 -31.90 -4.66
CA SER A 221 3.73 -31.71 -6.03
C SER A 221 4.92 -32.58 -6.36
N ASP A 222 5.04 -32.94 -7.63
CA ASP A 222 6.24 -33.60 -8.16
C ASP A 222 7.15 -32.51 -8.76
N LEU A 223 8.09 -31.98 -7.98
CA LEU A 223 8.96 -30.87 -8.38
C LEU A 223 10.26 -31.37 -9.01
N VAL A 224 10.57 -30.89 -10.21
CA VAL A 224 11.81 -31.19 -10.94
C VAL A 224 12.60 -29.90 -11.09
N PRO A 225 13.82 -29.78 -10.56
CA PRO A 225 14.64 -28.57 -10.71
C PRO A 225 14.87 -28.20 -12.18
N GLY A 226 14.93 -26.90 -12.46
CA GLY A 226 15.23 -26.38 -13.80
C GLY A 226 16.72 -26.49 -14.17
N GLU A 227 17.04 -26.34 -15.46
CA GLU A 227 18.43 -26.43 -15.98
C GLU A 227 19.39 -25.42 -15.32
N ASP A 228 18.87 -24.26 -14.88
CA ASP A 228 19.63 -23.20 -14.19
C ASP A 228 19.64 -23.32 -12.66
N GLY A 229 19.24 -24.47 -12.10
CA GLY A 229 19.15 -24.67 -10.65
C GLY A 229 17.95 -23.99 -9.97
N GLN A 230 16.95 -23.56 -10.76
CA GLN A 230 15.68 -23.09 -10.23
C GLN A 230 14.96 -24.24 -9.49
N PRO A 231 14.35 -24.00 -8.32
CA PRO A 231 13.72 -25.04 -7.51
C PRO A 231 12.50 -25.68 -8.19
N VAL A 232 11.90 -25.01 -9.18
CA VAL A 232 10.77 -25.50 -9.96
C VAL A 232 11.09 -25.30 -11.44
N GLY A 233 11.36 -26.39 -12.16
CA GLY A 233 11.57 -26.45 -13.60
C GLY A 233 10.29 -26.78 -14.37
N PRO A 234 10.30 -26.65 -15.72
CA PRO A 234 9.11 -26.80 -16.57
C PRO A 234 8.53 -28.22 -16.59
N GLN A 235 9.27 -29.22 -16.12
CA GLN A 235 8.81 -30.61 -15.96
C GLN A 235 8.11 -30.86 -14.62
N SER A 236 8.05 -29.86 -13.73
CA SER A 236 7.38 -29.98 -12.44
C SER A 236 5.86 -30.08 -12.61
N HIS A 237 5.24 -30.99 -11.87
CA HIS A 237 3.78 -31.09 -11.77
C HIS A 237 3.32 -30.51 -10.44
N ILE A 238 2.86 -29.26 -10.46
CA ILE A 238 2.39 -28.56 -9.28
C ILE A 238 0.98 -29.05 -8.90
N ARG A 239 0.82 -29.51 -7.66
CA ARG A 239 -0.46 -29.86 -7.03
C ARG A 239 -0.65 -28.99 -5.79
N VAL A 240 -1.66 -28.15 -5.82
CA VAL A 240 -2.05 -27.32 -4.67
C VAL A 240 -2.94 -28.14 -3.74
N GLN A 241 -2.67 -28.06 -2.43
CA GLN A 241 -3.46 -28.74 -1.43
C GLN A 241 -4.87 -28.15 -1.30
N ALA A 242 -5.84 -29.03 -1.08
CA ALA A 242 -7.25 -28.70 -0.91
C ALA A 242 -7.76 -29.25 0.42
N VAL A 243 -8.66 -28.51 1.08
CA VAL A 243 -9.35 -28.97 2.28
C VAL A 243 -10.65 -29.66 1.89
N ALA A 244 -10.87 -30.87 2.39
CA ALA A 244 -12.15 -31.56 2.23
C ALA A 244 -13.22 -30.91 3.10
N GLN A 245 -14.40 -30.70 2.54
CA GLN A 245 -15.53 -30.12 3.24
C GLN A 245 -16.45 -31.19 3.83
N PRO A 246 -17.19 -30.89 4.93
CA PRO A 246 -18.13 -31.83 5.53
C PRO A 246 -19.26 -32.30 4.58
N ASP A 247 -19.61 -31.47 3.59
CA ASP A 247 -20.62 -31.74 2.57
C ASP A 247 -20.07 -32.51 1.35
N GLY A 248 -18.78 -32.87 1.37
CA GLY A 248 -18.10 -33.57 0.28
C GLY A 248 -17.47 -32.64 -0.77
N GLY A 249 -17.65 -31.32 -0.65
CA GLY A 249 -16.98 -30.34 -1.51
C GLY A 249 -15.47 -30.24 -1.26
N ARG A 250 -14.77 -29.48 -2.10
CA ARG A 250 -13.33 -29.20 -1.94
C ARG A 250 -13.08 -27.70 -1.91
N ALA A 251 -12.27 -27.26 -0.96
CA ALA A 251 -11.88 -25.87 -0.80
C ALA A 251 -10.40 -25.69 -1.16
N LEU A 252 -10.08 -24.69 -1.97
CA LEU A 252 -8.69 -24.30 -2.19
C LEU A 252 -8.14 -23.66 -0.92
N ALA A 253 -7.09 -24.24 -0.33
CA ALA A 253 -6.46 -23.71 0.87
C ALA A 253 -5.48 -22.59 0.51
N VAL A 254 -5.66 -21.43 1.12
CA VAL A 254 -4.82 -20.25 0.90
C VAL A 254 -4.34 -19.73 2.24
N TYR A 255 -3.07 -19.37 2.32
CA TYR A 255 -2.47 -18.93 3.58
C TYR A 255 -1.95 -17.50 3.48
N THR A 256 -2.35 -16.68 4.44
CA THR A 256 -1.78 -15.34 4.64
C THR A 256 -0.48 -15.41 5.42
N THR A 257 -0.20 -16.55 6.09
CA THR A 257 1.11 -16.82 6.69
C THR A 257 1.71 -18.20 6.44
N ALA A 258 3.04 -18.28 6.55
CA ALA A 258 3.75 -19.55 6.63
C ALA A 258 3.38 -20.33 7.90
N GLU A 259 3.12 -19.67 9.03
CA GLU A 259 2.69 -20.32 10.28
C GLU A 259 1.34 -21.03 10.12
N GLN A 260 0.35 -20.37 9.51
CA GLN A 260 -0.96 -20.95 9.23
C GLN A 260 -0.85 -22.15 8.28
N ALA A 261 0.05 -22.07 7.30
CA ALA A 261 0.34 -23.18 6.41
C ALA A 261 0.99 -24.36 7.16
N ARG A 262 1.98 -24.11 8.03
CA ARG A 262 2.62 -25.14 8.86
C ARG A 262 1.66 -25.80 9.84
N GLU A 263 0.79 -25.02 10.47
CA GLU A 263 -0.21 -25.55 11.39
C GLU A 263 -1.20 -26.45 10.64
N MET A 264 -1.71 -26.01 9.49
CA MET A 264 -2.58 -26.83 8.66
C MET A 264 -1.86 -28.09 8.16
N PHE A 265 -0.61 -27.96 7.74
CA PHE A 265 0.23 -29.08 7.31
C PHE A 265 0.40 -30.09 8.45
N THR A 266 0.75 -29.66 9.66
CA THR A 266 0.93 -30.54 10.83
C THR A 266 -0.34 -31.32 11.16
N ARG A 267 -1.53 -30.70 11.03
CA ARG A 267 -2.82 -31.36 11.28
C ARG A 267 -3.21 -32.37 10.20
N SER A 268 -2.72 -32.21 8.97
CA SER A 268 -3.23 -32.93 7.80
C SER A 268 -2.19 -33.78 7.06
N ASN A 269 -0.90 -33.63 7.40
CA ASN A 269 0.20 -34.31 6.75
C ASN A 269 0.12 -35.83 6.99
N LYS A 270 0.14 -36.56 5.88
CA LYS A 270 0.16 -38.03 5.85
C LYS A 270 1.51 -38.57 5.38
N ASN A 271 2.44 -37.70 4.98
CA ASN A 271 3.77 -38.07 4.52
C ASN A 271 4.78 -37.94 5.67
N PRO A 272 5.24 -39.05 6.28
CA PRO A 272 6.19 -39.01 7.39
C PRO A 272 7.58 -38.48 6.99
N ASP A 273 7.90 -38.46 5.69
CA ASP A 273 9.21 -38.02 5.18
C ASP A 273 9.29 -36.49 5.01
N LEU A 274 8.16 -35.78 5.13
CA LEU A 274 8.10 -34.31 5.06
C LEU A 274 7.81 -33.74 6.44
N ALA A 275 8.80 -33.05 7.02
CA ALA A 275 8.68 -32.37 8.31
C ALA A 275 8.09 -30.96 8.20
N GLU A 276 8.18 -30.33 7.02
CA GLU A 276 7.73 -28.96 6.75
C GLU A 276 6.98 -28.91 5.41
N PRO A 277 6.00 -27.98 5.25
CA PRO A 277 5.32 -27.80 3.98
C PRO A 277 6.22 -27.14 2.94
N VAL A 278 6.01 -27.49 1.67
CA VAL A 278 6.55 -26.77 0.53
C VAL A 278 5.56 -25.70 0.13
N LEU A 279 5.93 -24.43 0.32
CA LEU A 279 5.05 -23.29 0.09
C LEU A 279 5.39 -22.57 -1.22
N LEU A 280 4.37 -22.34 -2.04
CA LEU A 280 4.45 -21.53 -3.25
C LEU A 280 3.84 -20.15 -3.00
N ARG A 281 4.63 -19.10 -3.19
CA ARG A 281 4.09 -17.73 -3.20
C ARG A 281 3.42 -17.46 -4.54
N GLN A 282 2.17 -17.03 -4.51
CA GLN A 282 1.38 -16.68 -5.69
C GLN A 282 0.71 -15.32 -5.53
N ARG A 283 0.36 -14.69 -6.66
CA ARG A 283 -0.54 -13.55 -6.64
C ARG A 283 -1.89 -14.00 -6.12
N THR A 284 -2.53 -13.17 -5.31
CA THR A 284 -3.84 -13.51 -4.74
C THR A 284 -4.90 -13.66 -5.83
N SER A 285 -4.85 -12.84 -6.89
CA SER A 285 -5.76 -12.96 -8.04
C SER A 285 -5.65 -14.31 -8.77
N ALA A 286 -4.47 -14.93 -8.81
CA ALA A 286 -4.29 -16.24 -9.43
C ALA A 286 -5.14 -17.33 -8.75
N MET A 287 -5.43 -17.20 -7.45
CA MET A 287 -6.27 -18.16 -6.73
C MET A 287 -7.75 -18.05 -7.15
N ILE A 288 -8.21 -16.83 -7.49
CA ILE A 288 -9.56 -16.57 -8.00
C ILE A 288 -9.69 -17.22 -9.38
N GLU A 289 -8.68 -17.05 -10.23
CA GLU A 289 -8.63 -17.68 -11.54
C GLU A 289 -8.62 -19.20 -11.46
N MET A 290 -7.80 -19.79 -10.57
CA MET A 290 -7.74 -21.24 -10.36
C MET A 290 -9.11 -21.82 -10.01
N VAL A 291 -9.82 -21.25 -9.04
CA VAL A 291 -11.15 -21.74 -8.67
C VAL A 291 -12.18 -21.45 -9.77
N ALA A 292 -12.12 -20.29 -10.42
CA ALA A 292 -13.04 -19.97 -11.51
C ALA A 292 -12.91 -20.94 -12.70
N GLN A 293 -11.70 -21.39 -13.03
CA GLN A 293 -11.43 -22.29 -14.17
C GLN A 293 -11.57 -23.77 -13.81
N ASP A 294 -11.23 -24.15 -12.59
CA ASP A 294 -11.24 -25.54 -12.14
C ASP A 294 -12.49 -25.85 -11.32
N THR A 295 -13.37 -26.66 -11.90
CA THR A 295 -14.64 -27.06 -11.27
C THR A 295 -14.46 -28.02 -10.11
N GLN A 296 -13.24 -28.48 -9.81
CA GLN A 296 -12.99 -29.33 -8.65
C GLN A 296 -13.12 -28.56 -7.33
N TYR A 297 -13.06 -27.22 -7.35
CA TYR A 297 -13.11 -26.37 -6.17
C TYR A 297 -14.47 -25.66 -6.04
N ASP A 298 -15.07 -25.75 -4.86
CA ASP A 298 -16.36 -25.13 -4.55
C ASP A 298 -16.22 -23.80 -3.80
N GLU A 299 -15.03 -23.52 -3.26
CA GLU A 299 -14.72 -22.31 -2.50
C GLU A 299 -13.20 -22.11 -2.36
N ILE A 300 -12.82 -20.92 -1.88
CA ILE A 300 -11.50 -20.64 -1.32
C ILE A 300 -11.65 -20.59 0.21
N VAL A 301 -10.68 -21.16 0.92
CA VAL A 301 -10.57 -21.04 2.37
C VAL A 301 -9.25 -20.36 2.71
N VAL A 302 -9.35 -19.21 3.37
CA VAL A 302 -8.20 -18.42 3.82
C VAL A 302 -7.89 -18.81 5.26
N ASP A 303 -6.63 -19.17 5.52
CA ASP A 303 -6.10 -19.60 6.82
C ASP A 303 -6.98 -20.68 7.49
N PRO A 304 -7.16 -21.86 6.87
CA PRO A 304 -8.05 -22.93 7.38
C PRO A 304 -7.79 -23.37 8.82
N ALA A 305 -6.55 -23.23 9.28
CA ALA A 305 -6.16 -23.64 10.63
C ALA A 305 -6.44 -22.58 11.70
N SER A 306 -6.78 -21.35 11.29
CA SER A 306 -7.05 -20.19 12.14
C SER A 306 -8.46 -20.23 12.72
N GLU A 307 -8.64 -19.62 13.90
CA GLU A 307 -9.97 -19.32 14.44
C GLU A 307 -10.73 -18.27 13.60
N HIS A 308 -10.02 -17.54 12.75
CA HIS A 308 -10.54 -16.56 11.80
C HIS A 308 -10.62 -17.08 10.37
N ALA A 309 -10.69 -18.40 10.18
CA ALA A 309 -10.78 -19.01 8.85
C ALA A 309 -11.95 -18.40 8.05
N LEU A 310 -11.62 -17.80 6.91
CA LEU A 310 -12.60 -17.18 6.03
C LEU A 310 -12.87 -18.11 4.85
N ARG A 311 -14.14 -18.45 4.63
CA ARG A 311 -14.59 -19.22 3.46
C ARG A 311 -15.24 -18.28 2.45
N ILE A 312 -14.75 -18.29 1.22
CA ILE A 312 -15.25 -17.50 0.11
C ILE A 312 -15.93 -18.44 -0.90
N PRO A 313 -17.28 -18.45 -0.97
CA PRO A 313 -18.00 -19.36 -1.85
C PRO A 313 -17.70 -19.11 -3.34
N ARG A 314 -17.76 -20.17 -4.17
CA ARG A 314 -17.56 -20.06 -5.63
C ARG A 314 -18.37 -18.97 -6.30
N GLN A 315 -19.63 -18.76 -5.91
CA GLN A 315 -20.46 -17.70 -6.48
C GLN A 315 -19.81 -16.31 -6.33
N GLN A 316 -19.17 -16.04 -5.20
CA GLN A 316 -18.51 -14.77 -4.91
C GLN A 316 -17.18 -14.65 -5.66
N ILE A 317 -16.46 -15.77 -5.80
CA ILE A 317 -15.23 -15.87 -6.59
C ILE A 317 -15.52 -15.61 -8.07
N GLU A 318 -16.57 -16.23 -8.62
CA GLU A 318 -16.97 -16.03 -10.01
C GLU A 318 -17.49 -14.62 -10.25
N TRP A 319 -18.23 -14.05 -9.29
CA TRP A 319 -18.68 -12.67 -9.37
C TRP A 319 -17.50 -11.70 -9.45
N VAL A 320 -16.52 -11.82 -8.53
CA VAL A 320 -15.37 -10.92 -8.52
C VAL A 320 -14.46 -11.13 -9.75
N GLY A 321 -14.26 -12.38 -10.17
CA GLY A 321 -13.43 -12.72 -11.33
C GLY A 321 -14.00 -12.26 -12.67
N ARG A 322 -15.33 -12.23 -12.81
CA ARG A 322 -16.01 -11.70 -14.02
C ARG A 322 -16.24 -10.19 -13.97
N SER A 323 -16.19 -9.58 -12.79
CA SER A 323 -16.37 -8.14 -12.64
C SER A 323 -15.11 -7.38 -13.07
N PRO A 324 -15.25 -6.22 -13.74
CA PRO A 324 -14.10 -5.36 -14.04
C PRO A 324 -13.30 -5.02 -12.78
N HIS A 325 -11.98 -5.13 -12.89
CA HIS A 325 -11.04 -4.77 -11.83
C HIS A 325 -9.72 -4.30 -12.44
N ASN A 326 -9.02 -3.45 -11.72
CA ASN A 326 -7.74 -2.87 -12.11
C ASN A 326 -6.67 -3.33 -11.12
N GLU A 327 -6.21 -4.58 -11.29
CA GLU A 327 -5.19 -5.19 -10.43
C GLU A 327 -3.90 -4.37 -10.44
N ALA A 328 -3.46 -3.91 -11.62
CA ALA A 328 -2.25 -3.11 -11.74
C ALA A 328 -2.32 -1.82 -10.90
N LEU A 329 -3.46 -1.12 -10.95
CA LEU A 329 -3.65 0.08 -10.14
C LEU A 329 -3.77 -0.24 -8.64
N LYS A 330 -4.54 -1.27 -8.27
CA LYS A 330 -4.65 -1.71 -6.86
C LYS A 330 -3.27 -2.11 -6.32
N GLN A 331 -2.43 -2.76 -7.12
CA GLN A 331 -1.09 -3.16 -6.73
C GLN A 331 -0.15 -1.96 -6.62
N ALA A 332 -0.19 -1.02 -7.56
CA ALA A 332 0.58 0.23 -7.45
C ALA A 332 0.19 1.05 -6.20
N LEU A 333 -1.08 1.03 -5.82
CA LEU A 333 -1.58 1.62 -4.57
C LEU A 333 -1.06 0.88 -3.33
N LEU A 334 -0.92 -0.45 -3.38
CA LEU A 334 -0.33 -1.24 -2.28
C LEU A 334 1.17 -1.00 -2.14
N ASP A 335 1.88 -0.91 -3.27
CA ASP A 335 3.32 -0.66 -3.34
C ASP A 335 3.68 0.81 -3.04
N ASN A 336 2.66 1.68 -2.94
CA ASN A 336 2.78 3.12 -2.70
C ASN A 336 3.71 3.82 -3.71
N ALA A 337 3.67 3.37 -4.97
CA ALA A 337 4.52 3.87 -6.04
C ALA A 337 3.69 4.78 -6.95
N MET A 338 3.72 6.09 -6.70
CA MET A 338 2.88 7.05 -7.44
C MET A 338 3.13 7.01 -8.95
N ALA A 339 4.37 6.85 -9.40
CA ALA A 339 4.67 6.70 -10.83
C ALA A 339 3.92 5.51 -11.45
N ASP A 340 3.81 4.39 -10.72
CA ASP A 340 3.10 3.20 -11.16
C ASP A 340 1.57 3.39 -11.07
N VAL A 341 1.08 4.15 -10.08
CA VAL A 341 -0.34 4.56 -9.97
C VAL A 341 -0.74 5.35 -11.21
N LEU A 342 0.04 6.37 -11.58
CA LEU A 342 -0.22 7.18 -12.77
C LEU A 342 -0.10 6.33 -14.05
N GLY A 343 0.89 5.45 -14.13
CA GLY A 343 1.06 4.53 -15.26
C GLY A 343 -0.13 3.56 -15.41
N ALA A 344 -0.62 3.00 -14.31
CA ALA A 344 -1.75 2.08 -14.30
C ALA A 344 -3.09 2.76 -14.60
N LEU A 345 -3.28 4.01 -14.16
CA LEU A 345 -4.45 4.83 -14.52
C LEU A 345 -4.54 5.13 -16.01
N LEU A 346 -3.39 5.34 -16.65
CA LEU A 346 -3.30 5.67 -18.07
C LEU A 346 -3.18 4.43 -18.96
N ASN A 347 -3.25 3.23 -18.39
CA ASN A 347 -3.25 2.00 -19.16
C ASN A 347 -4.48 1.96 -20.07
N PRO A 348 -4.32 1.81 -21.40
CA PRO A 348 -5.43 1.82 -22.34
C PRO A 348 -6.43 0.67 -22.12
N ASN A 349 -5.99 -0.42 -21.49
CA ASN A 349 -6.83 -1.57 -21.14
C ASN A 349 -7.35 -1.51 -19.69
N GLY A 350 -6.98 -0.48 -18.94
CA GLY A 350 -7.40 -0.31 -17.55
C GLY A 350 -8.86 0.15 -17.47
N TYR A 351 -9.60 -0.40 -16.51
CA TYR A 351 -10.96 0.03 -16.17
C TYR A 351 -10.97 0.70 -14.80
N LEU A 352 -11.90 1.63 -14.61
CA LEU A 352 -12.24 2.17 -13.31
C LEU A 352 -13.74 2.00 -13.08
N MET A 353 -14.15 2.12 -11.83
CA MET A 353 -15.55 1.99 -11.43
C MET A 353 -16.01 3.21 -10.65
N LEU A 354 -17.29 3.53 -10.80
CA LEU A 354 -18.03 4.45 -9.95
C LEU A 354 -19.09 3.64 -9.20
N GLY A 355 -19.21 3.88 -7.90
CA GLY A 355 -20.42 3.53 -7.17
C GLY A 355 -21.44 4.63 -7.39
N THR A 356 -22.68 4.28 -7.71
CA THR A 356 -23.76 5.26 -7.93
C THR A 356 -24.97 4.94 -7.07
N ARG A 357 -25.66 5.99 -6.61
CA ARG A 357 -27.02 5.92 -6.06
C ARG A 357 -28.01 6.31 -7.14
N ASP A 358 -29.11 5.58 -7.22
CA ASP A 358 -30.19 5.91 -8.14
C ASP A 358 -31.08 6.99 -7.49
N GLU A 359 -31.16 8.16 -8.13
CA GLU A 359 -32.06 9.26 -7.75
C GLU A 359 -32.98 9.58 -8.95
N GLY A 360 -34.14 8.93 -8.96
CA GLY A 360 -35.10 9.04 -10.07
C GLY A 360 -34.55 8.41 -11.35
N GLU A 361 -34.42 9.18 -12.42
CA GLU A 361 -33.81 8.75 -13.69
C GLU A 361 -32.28 8.95 -13.72
N ASN A 362 -31.71 9.61 -12.71
CA ASN A 362 -30.29 9.93 -12.66
C ASN A 362 -29.52 8.96 -11.75
N ALA A 363 -28.31 8.59 -12.20
CA ALA A 363 -27.35 7.86 -11.37
C ALA A 363 -26.30 8.85 -10.84
N ILE A 364 -26.28 9.07 -9.53
CA ILE A 364 -25.37 10.03 -8.90
C ILE A 364 -24.16 9.29 -8.35
N PRO A 365 -22.93 9.64 -8.77
CA PRO A 365 -21.73 9.00 -8.26
C PRO A 365 -21.50 9.35 -6.78
N VAL A 366 -20.90 8.43 -6.04
CA VAL A 366 -20.52 8.70 -4.65
C VAL A 366 -19.34 9.67 -4.62
N MET A 367 -19.47 10.67 -3.75
CA MET A 367 -18.46 11.69 -3.51
C MET A 367 -17.95 11.58 -2.07
N VAL A 368 -16.72 12.02 -1.80
CA VAL A 368 -16.20 12.18 -0.44
C VAL A 368 -16.82 13.43 0.18
N GLN A 369 -17.43 13.27 1.35
CA GLN A 369 -17.88 14.41 2.16
C GLN A 369 -16.66 15.04 2.85
N PRO A 370 -16.43 16.35 2.74
CA PRO A 370 -15.39 17.02 3.49
C PRO A 370 -15.65 16.89 5.00
N SER A 371 -14.58 16.96 5.80
CA SER A 371 -14.69 16.93 7.27
C SER A 371 -15.33 18.20 7.84
N GLU A 372 -15.38 19.28 7.07
CA GLU A 372 -16.06 20.52 7.43
C GLU A 372 -17.58 20.37 7.36
N GLU A 373 -18.25 20.69 8.46
CA GLU A 373 -19.70 20.55 8.57
C GLU A 373 -20.42 21.51 7.61
N GLY A 374 -21.24 20.95 6.72
CA GLY A 374 -22.01 21.71 5.72
C GLY A 374 -21.28 21.98 4.39
N ALA A 375 -20.01 21.59 4.25
CA ALA A 375 -19.29 21.70 2.98
C ALA A 375 -19.85 20.73 1.92
N ALA A 376 -19.94 21.19 0.67
CA ALA A 376 -20.40 20.36 -0.43
C ALA A 376 -19.33 19.31 -0.79
N PRO A 377 -19.72 18.06 -1.14
CA PRO A 377 -18.79 17.07 -1.66
C PRO A 377 -18.10 17.55 -2.93
N ASP A 378 -16.77 17.57 -2.92
CA ASP A 378 -15.95 18.07 -4.03
C ASP A 378 -15.03 17.00 -4.65
N THR A 379 -14.90 15.84 -4.02
CA THR A 379 -13.97 14.78 -4.44
C THR A 379 -14.75 13.55 -4.89
N LEU A 380 -14.56 13.13 -6.15
CA LEU A 380 -15.23 11.97 -6.73
C LEU A 380 -14.58 10.67 -6.27
N LEU A 381 -15.36 9.71 -5.76
CA LEU A 381 -14.84 8.37 -5.46
C LEU A 381 -14.79 7.51 -6.72
N VAL A 382 -13.60 6.98 -6.98
CA VAL A 382 -13.31 6.12 -8.13
C VAL A 382 -12.66 4.84 -7.63
N PHE A 383 -13.10 3.69 -8.12
CA PHE A 383 -12.78 2.40 -7.51
C PHE A 383 -11.99 1.49 -8.45
N THR A 384 -11.08 0.70 -7.87
CA THR A 384 -10.27 -0.28 -8.59
C THR A 384 -10.97 -1.62 -8.82
N SER A 385 -12.06 -1.94 -8.11
CA SER A 385 -12.84 -3.16 -8.36
C SER A 385 -14.33 -2.98 -7.98
N ALA A 386 -15.20 -3.87 -8.44
CA ALA A 386 -16.58 -3.92 -7.93
C ALA A 386 -16.64 -4.29 -6.42
N ALA A 387 -15.69 -5.10 -5.95
CA ALA A 387 -15.57 -5.43 -4.53
C ALA A 387 -15.26 -4.21 -3.66
N GLU A 388 -14.50 -3.23 -4.17
CA GLU A 388 -14.27 -1.95 -3.49
C GLU A 388 -15.58 -1.17 -3.25
N VAL A 389 -16.47 -1.15 -4.26
CA VAL A 389 -17.77 -0.48 -4.17
C VAL A 389 -18.68 -1.20 -3.16
N ALA A 390 -18.78 -2.53 -3.26
CA ALA A 390 -19.61 -3.32 -2.36
C ALA A 390 -19.11 -3.29 -0.90
N ALA A 391 -17.80 -3.15 -0.69
CA ALA A 391 -17.23 -3.03 0.65
C ALA A 391 -17.47 -1.63 1.26
N LEU A 392 -17.64 -0.59 0.43
CA LEU A 392 -18.11 0.71 0.89
C LEU A 392 -19.59 0.63 1.30
N ASP A 393 -20.44 0.19 0.38
CA ASP A 393 -21.88 0.05 0.57
C ASP A 393 -22.45 -0.94 -0.46
N PRO A 394 -22.92 -2.14 -0.04
CA PRO A 394 -23.47 -3.16 -0.93
C PRO A 394 -24.70 -2.70 -1.73
N ALA A 395 -25.40 -1.64 -1.30
CA ALA A 395 -26.57 -1.13 -2.00
C ALA A 395 -26.23 -0.25 -3.22
N LEU A 396 -24.95 0.09 -3.43
CA LEU A 396 -24.53 0.91 -4.55
C LEU A 396 -24.53 0.14 -5.86
N THR A 397 -24.99 0.81 -6.92
CA THR A 397 -24.89 0.29 -8.27
C THR A 397 -23.48 0.53 -8.81
N VAL A 398 -22.84 -0.52 -9.35
CA VAL A 398 -21.52 -0.41 -9.98
C VAL A 398 -21.65 0.03 -11.43
N ARG A 399 -20.91 1.08 -11.81
CA ARG A 399 -20.74 1.52 -13.20
C ARG A 399 -19.26 1.43 -13.56
N SER A 400 -18.92 0.63 -14.56
CA SER A 400 -17.54 0.47 -15.03
C SER A 400 -17.33 1.12 -16.40
N ALA A 401 -16.18 1.77 -16.58
CA ALA A 401 -15.77 2.30 -17.88
C ALA A 401 -14.24 2.28 -18.00
N PRO A 402 -13.68 2.39 -19.22
CA PRO A 402 -12.25 2.58 -19.41
C PRO A 402 -11.75 3.75 -18.57
N SER A 403 -10.56 3.60 -17.97
CA SER A 403 -10.02 4.56 -16.99
C SER A 403 -10.07 5.99 -17.53
N ARG A 404 -9.61 6.19 -18.76
CA ARG A 404 -9.63 7.50 -19.44
C ARG A 404 -11.01 8.15 -19.45
N LYS A 405 -12.08 7.40 -19.73
CA LYS A 405 -13.45 7.95 -19.75
C LYS A 405 -13.92 8.39 -18.37
N ILE A 406 -13.53 7.67 -17.31
CA ILE A 406 -13.87 8.05 -15.94
C ILE A 406 -13.06 9.28 -15.51
N LEU A 407 -11.80 9.39 -15.93
CA LEU A 407 -11.00 10.58 -15.68
C LEU A 407 -11.56 11.80 -16.42
N GLU A 408 -11.95 11.65 -17.69
CA GLU A 408 -12.63 12.71 -18.48
C GLU A 408 -13.95 13.12 -17.82
N PHE A 409 -14.78 12.16 -17.41
CA PHE A 409 -16.00 12.42 -16.64
C PHE A 409 -15.71 13.18 -15.33
N ALA A 410 -14.66 12.82 -14.61
CA ALA A 410 -14.27 13.53 -13.39
C ALA A 410 -13.94 15.01 -13.68
N LEU A 411 -13.22 15.29 -14.77
CA LEU A 411 -12.95 16.67 -15.21
C LEU A 411 -14.23 17.43 -15.58
N GLU A 412 -15.18 16.78 -16.25
CA GLU A 412 -16.46 17.38 -16.67
C GLU A 412 -17.45 17.60 -15.52
N SER A 413 -17.39 16.74 -14.49
CA SER A 413 -18.29 16.79 -13.33
C SER A 413 -18.10 18.01 -12.44
N GLY A 414 -16.99 18.74 -12.59
CA GLY A 414 -16.62 19.86 -11.73
C GLY A 414 -16.02 19.44 -10.38
N ALA A 415 -15.73 18.15 -10.17
CA ALA A 415 -15.00 17.68 -9.00
C ALA A 415 -13.62 18.34 -8.89
N ALA A 416 -13.21 18.69 -7.67
CA ALA A 416 -11.90 19.26 -7.37
C ALA A 416 -10.79 18.18 -7.41
N ALA A 417 -11.14 16.93 -7.13
CA ALA A 417 -10.23 15.79 -7.15
C ALA A 417 -10.99 14.48 -7.40
N ILE A 418 -10.23 13.42 -7.69
CA ILE A 418 -10.69 12.03 -7.51
C ILE A 418 -9.99 11.40 -6.32
N CYS A 419 -10.69 10.50 -5.63
CA CYS A 419 -10.11 9.62 -4.63
C CYS A 419 -10.24 8.17 -5.09
N LEU A 420 -9.09 7.52 -5.30
CA LEU A 420 -8.98 6.12 -5.65
C LEU A 420 -9.23 5.27 -4.42
N ASN A 421 -10.31 4.49 -4.48
CA ASN A 421 -10.90 3.68 -3.41
C ASN A 421 -11.33 4.50 -2.19
N ALA A 422 -12.37 4.02 -1.49
CA ALA A 422 -12.84 4.64 -0.25
C ALA A 422 -12.10 4.15 0.99
N MET A 423 -11.42 3.00 0.89
CA MET A 423 -10.70 2.35 1.99
C MET A 423 -9.28 2.04 1.55
N ALA A 424 -8.33 2.02 2.49
CA ALA A 424 -6.92 1.79 2.17
C ALA A 424 -6.73 0.48 1.37
N PRO A 425 -5.79 0.44 0.40
CA PRO A 425 -4.95 1.55 -0.06
C PRO A 425 -5.75 2.57 -0.89
N VAL A 426 -5.49 3.85 -0.63
CA VAL A 426 -6.16 5.00 -1.27
C VAL A 426 -5.13 5.97 -1.84
N ALA A 427 -5.52 6.72 -2.86
CA ALA A 427 -4.77 7.90 -3.32
C ALA A 427 -5.72 8.96 -3.85
N THR A 428 -5.44 10.23 -3.55
CA THR A 428 -6.23 11.37 -4.04
C THR A 428 -5.44 12.11 -5.10
N LEU A 429 -6.08 12.37 -6.25
CA LEU A 429 -5.48 13.06 -7.38
C LEU A 429 -6.31 14.31 -7.70
N PRO A 430 -5.74 15.52 -7.56
CA PRO A 430 -6.41 16.75 -7.94
C PRO A 430 -6.73 16.79 -9.44
N THR A 431 -7.85 17.43 -9.78
CA THR A 431 -8.32 17.61 -11.17
C THR A 431 -7.28 18.33 -12.05
N ALA A 432 -6.48 19.23 -11.48
CA ALA A 432 -5.36 19.87 -12.20
C ALA A 432 -4.31 18.85 -12.65
N GLN A 433 -3.89 17.95 -11.76
CA GLN A 433 -2.94 16.88 -12.07
C GLN A 433 -3.53 15.91 -13.11
N LEU A 434 -4.82 15.55 -12.99
CA LEU A 434 -5.49 14.70 -13.96
C LEU A 434 -5.51 15.32 -15.37
N ARG A 435 -5.73 16.63 -15.46
CA ARG A 435 -5.72 17.37 -16.72
C ARG A 435 -4.35 17.33 -17.38
N GLU A 436 -3.30 17.68 -16.65
CA GLU A 436 -1.92 17.63 -17.15
C GLU A 436 -1.55 16.23 -17.67
N MET A 437 -1.93 15.18 -16.92
CA MET A 437 -1.68 13.80 -17.33
C MET A 437 -2.38 13.43 -18.64
N LEU A 438 -3.66 13.76 -18.78
CA LEU A 438 -4.44 13.45 -19.98
C LEU A 438 -3.96 14.24 -21.20
N GLU A 439 -3.52 15.49 -21.01
CA GLU A 439 -2.90 16.31 -22.06
C GLU A 439 -1.58 15.69 -22.55
N LEU A 440 -0.70 15.27 -21.64
CA LEU A 440 0.59 14.63 -21.99
C LEU A 440 0.40 13.34 -22.79
N VAL A 441 -0.58 12.51 -22.45
CA VAL A 441 -0.89 11.28 -23.19
C VAL A 441 -1.40 11.62 -24.59
N THR A 442 -2.34 12.56 -24.68
CA THR A 442 -2.92 12.99 -25.96
C THR A 442 -1.86 13.56 -26.90
N GLN A 443 -0.91 14.34 -26.40
CA GLN A 443 0.21 14.87 -27.18
C GLN A 443 1.16 13.77 -27.67
N ARG A 444 1.44 12.73 -26.85
CA ARG A 444 2.28 11.59 -27.27
C ARG A 444 1.60 10.74 -28.35
N GLU A 445 0.29 10.54 -28.26
CA GLU A 445 -0.50 9.81 -29.26
C GLU A 445 -0.52 10.56 -30.62
N GLN A 446 -0.58 11.89 -30.59
CA GLN A 446 -0.54 12.75 -31.78
C GLN A 446 0.89 12.93 -32.35
N GLY A 447 1.92 12.92 -31.50
CA GLY A 447 3.33 12.98 -31.91
C GLY A 447 3.83 11.67 -32.53
N GLY A 448 3.33 10.51 -32.06
CA GLY A 448 3.69 9.19 -32.59
C GLY A 448 3.09 8.87 -33.96
N THR A 449 2.09 9.63 -34.41
CA THR A 449 1.47 9.49 -35.75
C THR A 449 2.13 10.37 -36.82
N SER A 450 3.19 11.12 -36.48
CA SER A 450 3.81 12.13 -37.35
C SER A 450 5.19 11.77 -37.93
N GLN A 451 5.65 10.51 -37.83
CA GLN A 451 6.83 10.07 -38.60
C GLN A 451 6.40 9.42 -39.93
N PRO A 452 6.71 10.04 -41.09
CA PRO A 452 6.66 9.31 -42.35
C PRO A 452 7.75 8.23 -42.32
N ARG A 453 7.37 7.00 -42.68
CA ARG A 453 8.33 6.00 -43.12
C ARG A 453 8.85 6.45 -44.49
N ASP A 454 10.06 6.98 -44.53
CA ASP A 454 10.87 7.03 -45.75
C ASP A 454 11.57 5.69 -45.97
#